data_AF-A0A2V8IIW6-F1
#
_entry.id   AF-A0A2V8IIW6-F1
#
_cell.length_a   1.000
_cell.length_b   1.000
_cell.length_c   1.000
_cell.angle_alpha   90.00
_cell.angle_beta   90.00
_cell.angle_gamma   90.00
#
_symmetry.space_group_name_H-M   'P 1'
#
loop_
_entity.id
_entity.type
_entity.pdbx_description
1 polymer ?
#
loop_
_entity_poly.entity_id
_entity_poly.type
_entity_poly.pdbx_seq_one_letter_code
_entity_poly.pdbx_strand_id
1 'polypeptide(L)' 'MTNPHDIDHALKNHIAIILGYIEVLLQECGPDDPRRADFDEIHRAALAAVALLHPDREKV' A
#
# COMPACT_ATOMS: atom_id res chain seq x y z
N MET A 1 13.78 -2.78 23.49
CA MET A 1 13.55 -3.75 22.39
C MET A 1 12.11 -3.53 21.94
N THR A 2 11.90 -3.21 20.67
CA THR A 2 10.56 -2.99 20.11
C THR A 2 9.82 -4.33 20.06
N ASN A 3 8.58 -4.38 20.55
CA ASN A 3 7.76 -5.59 20.48
C ASN A 3 7.45 -5.89 18.99
N PRO A 4 7.64 -7.12 18.49
CA PRO A 4 7.29 -7.49 17.12
C PRO A 4 5.87 -7.09 16.71
N HIS A 5 4.91 -7.17 17.65
CA HIS A 5 3.54 -6.73 17.41
C HIS A 5 3.43 -5.23 17.12
N ASP A 6 4.24 -4.39 17.76
CA ASP A 6 4.25 -2.94 17.53
C ASP A 6 4.86 -2.60 16.16
N ILE A 7 5.81 -3.42 15.68
CA ILE A 7 6.40 -3.29 14.34
C ILE A 7 5.35 -3.63 13.27
N ASP A 8 4.59 -4.72 13.44
CA ASP A 8 3.54 -5.11 12.49
C ASP A 8 2.44 -4.05 12.39
N HIS A 9 2.00 -3.49 13.52
CA HIS A 9 1.00 -2.40 13.53
C HIS A 9 1.54 -1.13 12.89
N ALA A 10 2.78 -0.73 13.22
CA ALA A 10 3.40 0.43 12.60
C ALA A 10 3.53 0.25 11.08
N LEU A 11 3.95 -0.94 10.63
CA LEU A 11 4.11 -1.24 9.21
C LEU A 11 2.76 -1.22 8.48
N LYS A 12 1.69 -1.80 9.06
CA LYS A 12 0.33 -1.72 8.52
C LYS A 12 -0.14 -0.27 8.37
N ASN A 13 0.09 0.56 9.38
CA ASN A 13 -0.27 1.98 9.33
C ASN A 13 0.48 2.72 8.22
N HIS A 14 1.79 2.48 8.08
CA HIS A 14 2.57 3.12 7.03
C HIS A 14 2.12 2.70 5.62
N ILE A 15 1.83 1.42 5.41
CA ILE A 15 1.33 0.95 4.11
C ILE A 15 -0.06 1.52 3.80
N ALA A 16 -0.95 1.61 4.80
CA ALA A 16 -2.26 2.23 4.62
C ALA A 16 -2.14 3.71 4.19
N ILE A 17 -1.17 4.44 4.76
CA ILE A 17 -0.87 5.83 4.37
C ILE A 17 -0.37 5.88 2.92
N ILE A 18 0.60 5.04 2.56
CA ILE A 18 1.14 4.98 1.19
C ILE A 18 0.03 4.67 0.18
N LEU A 19 -0.83 3.70 0.49
CA LEU A 19 -1.95 3.32 -0.37
C LEU A 19 -2.94 4.47 -0.56
N GLY A 20 -3.31 5.16 0.51
CA GLY A 20 -4.21 6.31 0.42
C GLY A 20 -3.64 7.45 -0.42
N TYR A 21 -2.36 7.78 -0.25
CA TYR A 21 -1.73 8.84 -1.04
C TYR A 21 -1.56 8.46 -2.51
N ILE A 22 -1.22 7.21 -2.83
CA ILE A 22 -1.06 6.81 -4.23
C ILE A 22 -2.40 6.75 -4.97
N GLU A 23 -3.49 6.40 -4.29
CA GLU A 23 -4.85 6.48 -4.85
C GLU A 23 -5.23 7.92 -5.21
N VAL A 24 -4.94 8.89 -4.32
CA VAL A 24 -5.16 10.32 -4.61
C VAL A 24 -4.32 10.77 -5.81
N LEU A 25 -3.04 10.40 -5.83
CA LEU A 25 -2.14 10.77 -6.94
C LEU A 25 -2.62 10.16 -8.27
N LEU A 26 -3.09 8.92 -8.28
CA LEU A 26 -3.65 8.27 -9.47
C LEU A 26 -4.95 8.92 -9.96
N GLN A 27 -5.80 9.41 -9.04
CA GLN A 27 -7.01 10.15 -9.39
C GLN A 27 -6.71 11.53 -9.99
N GLU A 28 -5.65 12.19 -9.51
CA GLU A 28 -5.20 13.49 -10.02
C GLU A 28 -4.34 13.35 -11.29
N CYS A 29 -3.77 12.16 -11.55
CA CYS A 29 -3.01 11.85 -12.75
C CYS A 29 -3.92 11.63 -13.96
N GLY A 30 -3.79 12.48 -14.96
CA GLY A 30 -4.40 12.25 -16.26
C GLY A 30 -3.89 10.94 -16.91
N PRO A 31 -4.66 10.34 -17.83
CA PRO A 31 -4.31 9.07 -18.46
C PRO A 31 -2.98 9.07 -19.21
N ASP A 32 -2.56 10.24 -19.72
CA ASP A 32 -1.32 10.43 -20.47
C ASP A 32 -0.16 11.00 -19.62
N ASP A 33 -0.33 11.12 -18.29
CA ASP A 33 0.74 11.58 -17.42
C ASP A 33 1.85 10.53 -17.35
N PRO A 34 3.11 10.86 -17.67
CA PRO A 34 4.20 9.90 -17.68
C PRO A 34 4.48 9.25 -16.31
N ARG A 35 4.07 9.90 -15.21
CA ARG A 35 4.23 9.37 -13.85
C ARG A 35 3.17 8.33 -13.48
N ARG A 36 2.10 8.23 -14.26
CA ARG A 36 0.98 7.31 -13.97
C ARG A 36 1.43 5.86 -13.91
N ALA A 37 2.36 5.45 -14.77
CA ALA A 37 2.94 4.11 -14.75
C ALA A 37 3.70 3.82 -13.44
N ASP A 38 4.45 4.80 -12.93
CA ASP A 38 5.15 4.67 -11.65
C ASP A 38 4.15 4.59 -10.49
N PHE A 39 3.09 5.40 -10.53
CA PHE A 39 2.05 5.38 -9.52
C PHE A 39 1.26 4.07 -9.50
N ASP A 40 0.94 3.51 -10.66
CA ASP A 40 0.32 2.20 -10.79
C ASP A 40 1.21 1.10 -10.18
N GLU A 41 2.53 1.18 -10.36
CA GLU A 41 3.47 0.22 -9.78
C GLU A 41 3.58 0.35 -8.25
N ILE A 42 3.66 1.57 -7.72
CA ILE A 42 3.63 1.82 -6.27
C ILE A 42 2.34 1.29 -5.65
N HIS A 43 1.20 1.52 -6.30
CA HIS A 43 -0.10 1.03 -5.86
C HIS A 43 -0.13 -0.51 -5.83
N ARG A 44 0.35 -1.18 -6.89
CA ARG A 44 0.48 -2.64 -6.92
C ARG A 44 1.37 -3.17 -5.79
N ALA A 45 2.53 -2.55 -5.58
CA ALA A 45 3.46 -2.95 -4.53
C ALA A 45 2.87 -2.79 -3.12
N ALA A 46 2.16 -1.68 -2.87
CA ALA A 46 1.48 -1.44 -1.60
C ALA A 46 0.40 -2.50 -1.32
N LEU A 47 -0.42 -2.85 -2.33
CA LEU A 47 -1.43 -3.91 -2.19
C LEU A 47 -0.80 -5.28 -1.92
N ALA A 48 0.30 -5.63 -2.60
CA ALA A 48 1.04 -6.86 -2.34
C ALA A 48 1.57 -6.89 -0.90
N ALA A 49 2.08 -5.76 -0.39
CA ALA A 49 2.54 -5.66 0.99
C ALA A 49 1.39 -5.84 2.01
N VAL A 50 0.20 -5.28 1.75
CA VAL A 50 -0.98 -5.52 2.59
C VAL A 50 -1.33 -7.01 2.63
N ALA A 51 -1.31 -7.71 1.49
CA ALA A 51 -1.60 -9.14 1.42
C ALA A 51 -0.64 -9.97 2.28
N LEU A 52 0.66 -9.61 2.31
CA LEU A 52 1.66 -10.27 3.15
C LEU A 52 1.41 -10.06 4.66
N LEU A 53 0.80 -8.93 5.05
CA LEU A 53 0.55 -8.58 6.45
C LEU A 53 -0.82 -9.06 6.97
N HIS A 54 -1.67 -9.58 6.07
CA HIS A 54 -2.98 -10.14 6.37
C HIS A 54 -3.15 -11.55 5.77
N PRO A 55 -2.31 -12.53 6.16
CA PRO A 55 -2.38 -13.89 5.60
C PRO A 55 -3.68 -14.64 5.95
N ASP A 56 -4.45 -14.18 6.94
CA ASP A 56 -5.65 -14.89 7.44
C ASP A 56 -6.95 -14.64 6.64
N ARG A 57 -6.95 -13.85 5.55
CA ARG A 57 -8.17 -13.62 4.74
C ARG A 57 -8.48 -14.72 3.71
N GLU A 58 -7.78 -15.85 3.73
CA GLU A 58 -8.03 -16.99 2.82
C GLU A 58 -9.03 -18.03 3.36
N LYS A 59 -9.70 -17.74 4.50
CA LYS A 59 -10.76 -18.61 5.06
C LYS A 59 -12.02 -17.82 5.42
N VAL A 60 -12.77 -17.36 4.43
CA VAL A 60 -14.21 -17.08 4.55
C VAL A 60 -14.89 -17.51 3.26
#